data_AF-A0A832N0H6-F1
#
_entry.id   AF-A0A832N0H6-F1
#
_cell.length_a   1.000
_cell.length_b   1.000
_cell.length_c   1.000
_cell.angle_alpha   90.00
_cell.angle_beta   90.00
_cell.angle_gamma   90.00
#
_symmetry.space_group_name_H-M   'P 1'
#
loop_
_entity.id
_entity.type
_entity.pdbx_description
1 polymer ?
#
loop_
_entity_poly.entity_id
_entity_poly.type
_entity_poly.pdbx_seq_one_letter_code
_entity_poly.pdbx_strand_id
1 'polypeptide(L)' 'MKTITLKTDDIFFEKVSDLAKHLHLSKSELIRRAVAEYEEVMQRKEMKEQMRKASLRVRQSNRSINDAFDTTLADGLDNV' A
#
# COMPACT_ATOMS: atom_id res chain seq x y z
N MET A 1 30.73 -3.05 -1.69
CA MET A 1 30.00 -2.25 -0.69
C MET A 1 30.10 -0.78 -1.09
N LYS A 2 29.00 -0.01 -1.04
CA LYS A 2 29.03 1.44 -1.30
C LYS A 2 28.79 2.17 0.03
N THR A 3 29.56 3.20 0.30
CA THR A 3 29.43 4.02 1.51
C THR A 3 28.62 5.26 1.19
N ILE A 4 27.68 5.61 2.07
CA ILE A 4 26.88 6.82 1.97
C ILE A 4 27.12 7.62 3.25
N THR A 5 27.38 8.92 3.11
CA THR A 5 27.45 9.85 4.23
C THR A 5 26.12 10.60 4.32
N LEU A 6 25.45 10.48 5.46
CA LEU A 6 24.17 11.14 5.72
C LEU A 6 24.38 12.25 6.75
N LYS A 7 23.96 13.47 6.43
CA LYS A 7 23.82 14.55 7.43
C LYS A 7 22.44 14.46 8.04
N THR A 8 22.37 14.43 9.36
CA THR A 8 21.12 14.38 10.13
C THR A 8 21.16 15.44 11.20
N ASP A 9 19.99 15.78 11.75
CA ASP A 9 19.94 16.54 12.99
C ASP A 9 20.41 15.70 14.18
N ASP A 10 20.76 16.40 15.27
CA ASP A 10 21.29 15.77 16.49
C ASP A 10 20.24 14.87 17.16
N ILE A 11 18.96 15.25 17.09
CA ILE A 11 17.85 14.50 17.71
C ILE A 11 17.72 13.12 17.06
N PHE A 12 17.78 13.06 15.73
CA PHE A 12 17.73 11.84 14.95
C PHE A 12 18.96 10.98 15.21
N PHE A 13 20.15 11.60 15.26
CA PHE A 13 21.38 10.88 15.55
C PHE A 13 21.32 10.21 16.92
N GLU A 14 20.88 10.92 17.96
CA GLU A 14 20.72 10.36 19.30
C GLU A 14 19.66 9.26 19.32
N LYS A 15 18.52 9.48 18.65
CA LYS A 15 17.47 8.44 18.54
C LYS A 15 17.98 7.16 17.89
N VAL A 16 18.71 7.26 16.77
CA VAL A 16 19.32 6.11 16.10
C VAL A 16 20.37 5.46 16.99
N SER A 17 21.13 6.26 17.73
CA SER A 17 22.16 5.78 18.66
C SER A 17 21.57 4.96 19.79
N ASP A 18 20.51 5.45 20.42
CA ASP A 18 19.86 4.78 21.54
C ASP A 18 19.09 3.54 21.09
N LEU A 19 18.40 3.59 19.95
CA LEU A 19 17.75 2.41 19.40
C LEU A 19 18.77 1.32 19.03
N ALA A 20 19.91 1.70 18.45
CA ALA A 20 20.97 0.78 18.09
C ALA A 20 21.55 0.09 19.34
N LYS A 21 21.76 0.85 20.43
CA LYS A 21 22.17 0.29 21.73
C LYS A 21 21.13 -0.67 22.29
N HIS A 22 19.86 -0.26 22.31
CA HIS A 22 18.76 -1.07 22.87
C HIS A 22 18.55 -2.39 22.10
N LEU A 23 18.73 -2.36 20.78
CA LEU A 23 18.58 -3.54 19.92
C LEU A 23 19.88 -4.34 19.77
N HIS A 24 20.97 -3.89 20.37
CA HIS A 24 22.31 -4.47 20.21
C HIS A 24 22.76 -4.59 18.75
N LEU A 25 22.41 -3.59 17.93
CA LEU A 25 22.75 -3.53 16.51
C LEU A 25 23.75 -2.40 16.24
N SER A 26 24.50 -2.51 15.15
CA SER A 26 25.23 -1.35 14.63
C SER A 26 24.26 -0.32 14.05
N LYS A 27 24.59 0.98 14.09
CA LYS A 27 23.77 2.05 13.48
C LYS A 27 23.48 1.75 12.01
N SER A 28 24.49 1.29 11.27
CA SER A 28 24.36 0.93 9.85
C SER A 28 23.43 -0.25 9.62
N GLU A 29 23.44 -1.24 10.52
CA GLU A 29 22.52 -2.39 10.43
C GLU A 29 21.08 -1.99 10.78
N LEU A 30 20.91 -1.16 11.81
CA LEU A 30 19.61 -0.61 12.16
C LEU A 30 19.00 0.15 10.98
N ILE A 31 19.77 1.03 10.33
CA ILE A 31 19.33 1.79 9.17
C ILE A 31 18.95 0.84 8.03
N ARG A 32 19.74 -0.20 7.75
CA ARG A 32 19.41 -1.19 6.71
C ARG A 32 18.08 -1.90 6.98
N ARG A 33 17.86 -2.37 8.21
CA ARG A 33 16.61 -3.04 8.60
C ARG A 33 15.42 -2.09 8.50
N ALA A 34 15.58 -0.85 8.97
CA ALA A 34 14.54 0.17 8.90
C ALA A 34 14.14 0.48 7.45
N VAL A 35 15.10 0.58 6.52
CA VAL A 35 14.83 0.79 5.10
C VAL A 35 14.08 -0.39 4.48
N ALA A 36 14.49 -1.63 4.78
CA ALA A 36 13.82 -2.83 4.29
C ALA A 36 12.37 -2.93 4.80
N GLU A 37 12.15 -2.71 6.10
CA GLU A 37 10.81 -2.67 6.70
C GLU A 37 9.94 -1.57 6.07
N TYR A 38 10.51 -0.39 5.84
CA TYR A 38 9.79 0.70 5.20
C TYR A 38 9.35 0.34 3.78
N GLU A 39 10.22 -0.31 3.01
CA GLU A 39 9.90 -0.79 1.67
C GLU A 39 8.72 -1.78 1.69
N GLU A 40 8.74 -2.78 2.57
CA GLU A 40 7.64 -3.75 2.69
C GLU A 40 6.31 -3.09 3.08
N VAL A 41 6.35 -2.12 4.00
CA VAL A 41 5.15 -1.38 4.40
C VAL A 41 4.60 -0.57 3.22
N MET A 42 5.46 0.07 2.43
CA MET A 42 5.04 0.81 1.23
C MET A 42 4.42 -0.12 0.17
N GLN A 43 5.06 -1.25 -0.12
CA GLN A 43 4.53 -2.24 -1.08
C GLN A 43 3.15 -2.76 -0.66
N ARG A 44 2.97 -3.09 0.63
CA ARG A 44 1.66 -3.50 1.18
C ARG A 44 0.61 -2.41 1.02
N LYS A 45 0.99 -1.14 1.24
CA LYS A 45 0.09 0.01 1.10
C LYS A 45 -0.35 0.21 -0.35
N GLU A 46 0.58 0.12 -1.29
CA GLU A 46 0.29 0.21 -2.73
C GLU A 46 -0.62 -0.92 -3.19
N MET A 47 -0.34 -2.15 -2.79
CA MET A 47 -1.17 -3.31 -3.11
C MET A 47 -2.60 -3.13 -2.59
N LYS A 48 -2.76 -2.69 -1.34
CA LYS A 48 -4.09 -2.42 -0.75
C LYS A 48 -4.86 -1.36 -1.54
N GLU A 49 -4.18 -0.30 -1.97
CA GLU A 49 -4.80 0.74 -2.78
C GLU A 49 -5.19 0.24 -4.18
N GLN A 50 -4.36 -0.58 -4.81
CA GLN A 50 -4.70 -1.22 -6.09
C GLN A 50 -5.91 -2.14 -5.95
N MET A 51 -5.96 -2.98 -4.92
CA MET A 51 -7.11 -3.84 -4.63
C MET A 51 -8.39 -3.02 -4.41
N ARG A 52 -8.30 -1.91 -3.66
CA ARG A 52 -9.43 -1.00 -3.44
C ARG A 52 -9.95 -0.43 -4.77
N LYS A 53 -9.05 0.05 -5.63
CA LYS A 53 -9.40 0.57 -6.96
C LYS A 53 -9.99 -0.50 -7.87
N ALA A 54 -9.48 -1.72 -7.82
CA ALA A 54 -10.01 -2.85 -8.58
C ALA A 54 -11.43 -3.21 -8.11
N SER A 55 -11.64 -3.29 -6.79
CA SER A 55 -12.96 -3.58 -6.20
C SER A 55 -14.01 -2.53 -6.60
N LEU A 56 -13.64 -1.24 -6.58
CA LEU A 56 -14.53 -0.17 -7.02
C LEU A 56 -14.92 -0.31 -8.50
N ARG A 57 -13.94 -0.61 -9.37
CA ARG A 57 -14.20 -0.84 -10.81
C ARG A 57 -15.13 -2.02 -11.03
N VAL A 58 -14.91 -3.14 -10.35
CA VAL A 58 -15.78 -4.33 -10.45
C VAL A 58 -17.19 -4.00 -9.97
N ARG A 59 -17.36 -3.29 -8.85
CA ARG A 59 -18.68 -2.88 -8.36
C ARG A 59 -19.42 -1.99 -9.36
N GLN A 60 -18.72 -1.05 -9.98
CA GLN A 60 -19.30 -0.20 -11.03
C GLN A 60 -19.73 -1.02 -12.25
N SER A 61 -18.86 -1.92 -12.72
CA SER A 61 -19.17 -2.82 -13.84
C SER A 61 -20.37 -3.72 -13.54
N ASN A 62 -20.43 -4.30 -12.34
CA ASN A 62 -21.56 -5.14 -11.94
C ASN A 62 -22.86 -4.36 -11.87
N ARG A 63 -22.83 -3.11 -11.38
CA ARG A 63 -24.01 -2.25 -11.39
C ARG A 63 -24.50 -2.00 -12.81
N SER A 64 -23.60 -1.62 -13.73
CA SER A 64 -24.00 -1.40 -15.13
C SER A 64 -24.57 -2.64 -15.82
N ILE A 65 -24.07 -3.83 -15.47
CA ILE A 65 -24.58 -5.09 -16.01
C ILE A 65 -25.98 -5.37 -15.46
N ASN A 66 -26.19 -5.21 -14.15
CA ASN A 66 -27.51 -5.39 -13.54
C ASN A 66 -28.54 -4.41 -14.11
N ASP A 67 -28.15 -3.13 -14.24
CA ASP A 67 -29.02 -2.11 -14.84
C ASP A 67 -29.43 -2.49 -16.28
N ALA A 68 -28.51 -3.07 -17.06
CA ALA A 68 -28.80 -3.56 -18.41
C ALA A 68 -29.75 -4.78 -18.42
N PHE A 69 -29.62 -5.69 -17.45
CA PHE A 69 -30.56 -6.80 -17.30
C PHE A 69 -31.95 -6.32 -16.88
N ASP A 70 -32.04 -5.35 -15.96
CA ASP A 70 -33.31 -4.77 -15.52
C ASP A 70 -34.08 -4.15 -16.70
N THR A 71 -33.39 -3.49 -17.64
CA THR A 71 -34.02 -2.98 -18.86
C THR A 71 -34.57 -4.07 -19.80
N THR A 72 -34.04 -5.29 -19.74
CA THR A 72 -34.52 -6.41 -20.57
C THR A 72 -35.68 -7.18 -19.94
N LEU A 73 -36.07 -6.89 -18.69
CA LEU A 73 -37.13 -7.63 -17.99
C LEU A 73 -38.52 -7.51 -18.64
N ALA A 74 -38.79 -6.42 -19.35
CA ALA A 74 -40.06 -6.19 -20.06
C ALA A 74 -39.98 -6.56 -21.55
N ASP A 75 -38.80 -6.98 -22.04
CA ASP A 75 -38.60 -7.30 -23.45
C ASP A 75 -39.44 -8.53 -23.84
N GLY A 76 -40.34 -8.36 -24.81
CA GLY A 76 -41.25 -9.40 -25.28
C GLY A 76 -42.58 -9.54 -24.53
N LEU A 77 -42.85 -8.72 -23.51
CA LEU A 77 -44.14 -8.72 -22.78
C LEU A 77 -45.15 -7.68 -23.30
N ASP A 78 -44.77 -6.83 -24.26
CA ASP A 78 -45.64 -5.78 -24.83
C ASP A 78 -46.74 -6.28 -25.78
N ASN A 79 -46.90 -7.60 -25.98
CA ASN A 79 -47.87 -8.20 -26.91
C ASN A 79 -48.69 -9.37 -26.33
N VAL A 80 -48.97 -9.37 -25.02
CA VAL A 80 -49.92 -10.32 -24.38
C VAL A 80 -51.10 -9.59 -23.78
#